data_AF-A0A9E8MXJ0-F1
#
_entry.id   AF-A0A9E8MXJ0-F1
#
_cell.length_a   1.000
_cell.length_b   1.000
_cell.length_c   1.000
_cell.angle_alpha   90.00
_cell.angle_beta   90.00
_cell.angle_gamma   90.00
#
_symmetry.space_group_name_H-M   'P 1'
#
loop_
_entity.id
_entity.type
_entity.pdbx_description
1 polymer ?
#
loop_
_entity_poly.entity_id
_entity_poly.type
_entity_poly.pdbx_seq_one_letter_code
_entity_poly.pdbx_strand_id
1 'polypeptide(L)'
;MYEEQVAYGETSSFEGILAGNYMVIVTDANGCTTETTVTAVTQPPVARNYNICLSWESPVILETEPEAEDETKEIPPLGPSDFRQAIAANVERCVVDSKLQLEANVDAAINDVDALDDAVLLKYNQGVSDVYHFTLYYYDRAGSLVRTVPPEGVQTVNDRVATAHTYVTGYDYNSISQLSNQNTPDGGRSQFVYNNIGQLWYSQNERQIREQVYSYVIYDELGRVLEGGEAKLNGNSFPRRFLSK
;
A
#
# COMPACT_ATOMS: atom_id res chain seq x y z
N MET A 1 -33.02 4.97 -44.25
CA MET A 1 -33.85 3.76 -44.41
C MET A 1 -32.86 2.66 -44.77
N TYR A 2 -32.67 1.69 -43.88
CA TYR A 2 -31.78 0.56 -44.12
C TYR A 2 -32.64 -0.58 -44.65
N GLU A 3 -32.20 -1.25 -45.72
CA GLU A 3 -32.93 -2.36 -46.34
C GLU A 3 -31.97 -3.51 -46.58
N GLU A 4 -32.38 -4.73 -46.21
CA GLU A 4 -31.60 -5.96 -46.40
C GLU A 4 -32.54 -7.10 -46.83
N GLN A 5 -32.06 -7.97 -47.72
CA GLN A 5 -32.78 -9.15 -48.17
C GLN A 5 -32.29 -10.37 -47.37
N VAL A 6 -33.19 -11.01 -46.64
CA VAL A 6 -32.87 -12.10 -45.69
C VAL A 6 -33.62 -13.37 -46.09
N ALA A 7 -32.95 -14.53 -46.07
CA ALA A 7 -33.61 -15.80 -46.37
C ALA A 7 -34.57 -16.22 -45.25
N TYR A 8 -35.59 -17.02 -45.60
CA TYR A 8 -36.63 -17.44 -44.65
C TYR A 8 -36.03 -18.19 -43.45
N GLY A 9 -36.24 -17.65 -42.24
CA GLY A 9 -35.78 -18.24 -40.99
C GLY A 9 -34.39 -17.79 -40.53
N GLU A 10 -33.73 -16.89 -41.26
CA GLU A 10 -32.43 -16.32 -40.89
C GLU A 10 -32.59 -15.02 -40.08
N THR A 11 -31.54 -14.65 -39.34
CA THR A 11 -31.49 -13.43 -38.51
C THR A 11 -30.67 -12.36 -39.24
N SER A 12 -31.15 -11.10 -39.27
CA SER A 12 -30.39 -9.94 -39.75
C SER A 12 -29.79 -9.17 -38.57
N SER A 13 -28.57 -8.66 -38.76
CA SER A 13 -27.86 -7.84 -37.78
C SER A 13 -27.35 -6.55 -38.43
N PHE A 14 -27.79 -5.39 -37.91
CA PHE A 14 -27.31 -4.08 -38.34
C PHE A 14 -26.27 -3.54 -37.36
N GLU A 15 -25.04 -3.33 -37.81
CA GLU A 15 -23.99 -2.65 -37.04
C GLU A 15 -24.00 -1.13 -37.30
N GLY A 16 -23.60 -0.33 -36.32
CA GLY A 16 -23.42 1.12 -36.47
C GLY A 16 -24.70 1.97 -36.47
N ILE A 17 -25.84 1.41 -36.06
CA ILE A 17 -27.04 2.21 -35.78
C ILE A 17 -26.84 3.03 -34.51
N LEU A 18 -27.17 4.32 -34.58
CA LEU A 18 -27.12 5.22 -33.43
C LEU A 18 -28.24 4.88 -32.44
N ALA A 19 -28.13 5.34 -31.20
CA ALA A 19 -29.23 5.22 -30.24
C ALA A 19 -30.47 5.96 -30.76
N GLY A 20 -31.64 5.33 -30.67
CA GLY A 20 -32.87 5.88 -31.24
C GLY A 20 -34.03 4.89 -31.28
N ASN A 21 -35.21 5.41 -31.65
CA ASN A 21 -36.42 4.61 -31.81
C ASN A 21 -36.53 4.10 -33.24
N TYR A 22 -36.55 2.78 -33.41
CA TYR A 22 -36.58 2.15 -34.74
C TYR A 22 -37.84 1.32 -34.93
N MET A 23 -38.38 1.39 -36.14
CA MET A 23 -39.49 0.58 -36.62
C MET A 23 -38.98 -0.29 -37.78
N VAL A 24 -39.20 -1.59 -37.69
CA VAL A 24 -38.81 -2.57 -38.72
C VAL A 24 -40.03 -2.93 -39.53
N ILE A 25 -39.90 -2.85 -40.85
CA ILE A 25 -40.92 -3.25 -41.83
C ILE A 25 -40.35 -4.42 -42.63
N VAL A 26 -41.05 -5.55 -42.65
CA VAL A 26 -40.68 -6.73 -43.43
C VAL A 26 -41.67 -6.88 -44.58
N THR A 27 -41.17 -7.04 -45.80
CA THR A 27 -41.96 -7.23 -47.01
C THR A 27 -41.67 -8.61 -47.59
N ASP A 28 -42.69 -9.42 -47.82
CA ASP A 28 -42.51 -10.70 -48.51
C ASP A 28 -42.37 -10.54 -50.03
N ALA A 29 -42.01 -11.62 -50.73
CA ALA A 29 -41.86 -11.61 -52.19
C ALA A 29 -43.17 -11.35 -52.96
N ASN A 30 -44.33 -11.46 -52.30
CA ASN A 30 -45.64 -11.18 -52.86
C ASN A 30 -46.12 -9.74 -52.55
N GLY A 31 -45.29 -8.93 -51.88
CA GLY A 31 -45.56 -7.53 -51.56
C GLY A 31 -46.37 -7.29 -50.28
N CYS A 32 -46.59 -8.31 -49.44
CA CYS A 32 -47.24 -8.13 -48.15
C CYS A 32 -46.24 -7.58 -47.12
N THR A 33 -46.59 -6.48 -46.45
CA THR A 33 -45.77 -5.85 -45.41
C THR A 33 -46.27 -6.19 -44.01
N THR A 34 -45.37 -6.28 -43.05
CA THR A 34 -45.69 -6.35 -41.61
C THR A 34 -44.72 -5.45 -40.84
N GLU A 35 -45.24 -4.67 -39.91
CA GLU A 35 -44.47 -3.74 -39.08
C GLU A 35 -44.36 -4.26 -37.65
N THR A 36 -43.21 -4.04 -37.01
CA THR A 36 -43.02 -4.32 -35.58
C THR A 36 -43.29 -3.07 -34.74
N THR A 37 -43.50 -3.25 -33.43
CA THR A 37 -43.58 -2.14 -32.48
C THR A 37 -42.26 -1.40 -32.39
N VAL A 38 -42.33 -0.07 -32.26
CA VAL A 38 -41.16 0.80 -32.09
C VAL A 38 -40.30 0.28 -30.94
N THR A 39 -39.07 -0.12 -31.27
CA THR A 39 -38.10 -0.61 -30.29
C THR A 39 -37.04 0.46 -30.07
N ALA A 40 -36.81 0.82 -28.81
CA ALA A 40 -35.75 1.75 -28.44
C ALA A 40 -34.41 1.01 -28.44
N VAL A 41 -33.50 1.40 -29.33
CA VAL A 41 -32.11 0.96 -29.33
C VAL A 41 -31.32 1.90 -28.44
N THR A 42 -30.76 1.37 -27.35
CA THR A 42 -29.90 2.12 -26.44
C THR A 42 -28.43 1.87 -26.80
N GLN A 43 -27.59 2.88 -26.62
CA GLN A 43 -26.14 2.69 -26.67
C GLN A 43 -25.64 2.06 -25.36
N PRO A 44 -24.55 1.27 -25.39
CA PRO A 44 -23.93 0.81 -24.16
C PRO A 44 -23.46 2.01 -23.32
N PRO A 45 -23.59 1.95 -21.98
CA PRO A 45 -23.12 3.02 -21.11
C PRO A 45 -21.62 3.24 -21.32
N VAL A 46 -21.24 4.51 -21.47
CA VAL A 46 -19.84 4.91 -21.63
C VAL A 46 -19.19 4.89 -20.24
N ALA A 47 -18.48 3.81 -19.91
CA ALA A 47 -17.68 3.73 -18.70
C ALA A 47 -16.41 4.60 -18.86
N ARG A 48 -16.29 5.65 -18.05
CA ARG A 48 -15.07 6.47 -18.00
C ARG A 48 -14.21 6.02 -16.82
N ASN A 49 -13.01 5.51 -17.09
CA ASN A 49 -12.03 5.19 -16.06
C ASN A 49 -11.16 6.41 -15.79
N TYR A 50 -11.30 7.00 -14.62
CA TYR A 50 -10.41 8.07 -14.14
C TYR A 50 -9.33 7.48 -13.24
N ASN A 51 -8.06 7.64 -13.63
CA ASN A 51 -6.93 7.34 -12.75
C ASN A 51 -6.66 8.57 -11.88
N ILE A 52 -7.19 8.57 -10.65
CA ILE A 52 -6.87 9.60 -9.67
C ILE A 52 -5.56 9.19 -8.99
N CYS A 53 -4.47 9.90 -9.30
CA CYS A 53 -3.21 9.79 -8.59
C CYS A 53 -3.16 10.87 -7.50
N LEU A 54 -3.27 10.47 -6.24
CA LEU A 54 -3.03 11.35 -5.10
C LEU A 54 -1.57 11.18 -4.68
N SER A 55 -0.74 12.17 -4.98
CA SER A 55 0.60 12.31 -4.41
C SER A 55 0.58 13.43 -3.38
N TRP A 56 1.05 13.13 -2.17
CA TRP A 56 1.33 14.15 -1.17
C TRP A 56 2.72 14.73 -1.42
N GLU A 57 2.79 15.98 -1.86
CA GLU A 57 4.01 16.80 -1.78
C GLU A 57 3.84 17.79 -0.62
N SER A 58 4.81 17.82 0.30
CA SER A 58 4.86 18.88 1.31
C SER A 58 5.20 20.20 0.63
N PRO A 59 4.41 21.27 0.81
CA PRO A 59 4.65 22.53 0.12
C PRO A 59 5.91 23.23 0.65
N VAL A 60 6.75 23.72 -0.27
CA VAL A 60 7.76 24.75 0.01
C VAL A 60 7.13 26.09 -0.33
N ILE A 61 6.93 26.94 0.67
CA ILE A 61 6.36 28.28 0.49
C ILE A 61 7.47 29.20 -0.04
N LEU A 62 7.27 29.74 -1.25
CA LEU A 62 8.05 30.86 -1.78
C LEU A 62 7.09 32.03 -1.97
N GLU A 63 7.30 33.09 -1.18
CA GLU A 63 6.55 34.33 -1.34
C GLU A 63 7.03 35.06 -2.60
N THR A 64 6.09 35.39 -3.49
CA THR A 64 6.32 36.37 -4.55
C THR A 64 5.09 37.24 -4.72
N GLU A 65 5.32 38.55 -4.70
CA GLU A 65 4.34 39.63 -4.81
C GLU A 65 3.76 39.69 -6.25
N PRO A 66 2.46 40.00 -6.44
CA PRO A 66 1.88 40.06 -7.76
C PRO A 66 1.92 41.48 -8.32
N GLU A 67 2.49 41.64 -9.52
CA GLU A 67 2.19 42.79 -10.38
C GLU A 67 1.15 42.37 -11.43
N ALA A 68 0.02 43.08 -11.43
CA ALA A 68 -1.05 42.94 -12.41
C ALA A 68 -0.99 44.14 -13.37
N GLU A 69 -1.14 43.89 -14.67
CA GLU A 69 -1.42 44.95 -15.64
C GLU A 69 -2.75 44.71 -16.34
N ASP A 70 -3.54 45.78 -16.41
CA ASP A 70 -4.87 45.89 -17.03
C ASP A 70 -4.74 46.20 -18.54
N GLU A 71 -5.62 45.62 -19.36
CA GLU A 71 -5.87 46.12 -20.72
C GLU A 71 -7.36 46.43 -20.93
N THR A 72 -7.64 47.66 -21.36
CA THR A 72 -8.96 48.11 -21.82
C THR A 72 -8.91 48.46 -23.30
N LYS A 73 -10.01 48.21 -24.02
CA LYS A 73 -10.21 48.66 -25.41
C LYS A 73 -11.59 49.28 -25.62
N GLU A 74 -11.60 50.48 -26.19
CA GLU A 74 -12.81 51.21 -26.59
C GLU A 74 -13.25 50.87 -28.02
N ILE A 75 -14.56 51.00 -28.31
CA ILE A 75 -15.13 50.90 -29.65
C ILE A 75 -16.02 52.12 -29.92
N PRO A 76 -15.86 52.83 -31.05
CA PRO A 76 -16.71 53.97 -31.40
C PRO A 76 -18.00 53.55 -32.14
N PRO A 77 -19.07 54.36 -32.06
CA PRO A 77 -20.44 53.94 -32.37
C PRO A 77 -20.81 54.17 -33.84
N LEU A 78 -21.55 53.25 -34.45
CA LEU A 78 -22.19 53.50 -35.74
C LEU A 78 -23.61 52.90 -35.79
N GLY A 79 -24.61 53.78 -35.77
CA GLY A 79 -25.97 53.46 -36.19
C GLY A 79 -26.19 53.81 -37.68
N PRO A 80 -26.73 52.87 -38.45
CA PRO A 80 -27.93 53.10 -39.26
C PRO A 80 -29.00 52.10 -38.77
N SER A 81 -30.01 52.60 -38.08
CA SER A 81 -30.77 51.85 -37.05
C SER A 81 -31.46 50.58 -37.55
N ASP A 82 -31.98 50.50 -38.77
CA ASP A 82 -33.00 49.46 -39.01
C ASP A 82 -32.43 48.13 -39.54
N PHE A 83 -31.25 48.14 -40.17
CA PHE A 83 -30.67 46.91 -40.73
C PHE A 83 -29.78 46.16 -39.72
N ARG A 84 -28.94 46.90 -38.98
CA ARG A 84 -28.17 46.32 -37.88
C ARG A 84 -29.08 45.86 -36.75
N GLN A 85 -30.17 46.55 -36.45
CA GLN A 85 -31.07 46.18 -35.37
C GLN A 85 -31.93 44.96 -35.75
N ALA A 86 -32.31 44.79 -37.01
CA ALA A 86 -32.97 43.56 -37.47
C ALA A 86 -32.02 42.35 -37.49
N ILE A 87 -30.76 42.53 -37.92
CA ILE A 87 -29.75 41.48 -37.86
C ILE A 87 -29.34 41.19 -36.42
N ALA A 88 -29.12 42.22 -35.60
CA ALA A 88 -28.81 42.08 -34.18
C ALA A 88 -29.95 41.41 -33.43
N ALA A 89 -31.21 41.75 -33.67
CA ALA A 89 -32.34 41.08 -33.04
C ALA A 89 -32.45 39.61 -33.48
N ASN A 90 -32.16 39.28 -34.74
CA ASN A 90 -32.14 37.89 -35.20
C ASN A 90 -30.95 37.10 -34.63
N VAL A 91 -29.77 37.72 -34.56
CA VAL A 91 -28.57 37.12 -33.96
C VAL A 91 -28.74 36.98 -32.45
N GLU A 92 -29.28 37.98 -31.75
CA GLU A 92 -29.58 37.93 -30.32
C GLU A 92 -30.62 36.86 -30.03
N ARG A 93 -31.69 36.75 -30.83
CA ARG A 93 -32.65 35.65 -30.69
C ARG A 93 -31.99 34.29 -30.92
N CYS A 94 -31.17 34.15 -31.95
CA CYS A 94 -30.44 32.90 -32.21
C CYS A 94 -29.45 32.57 -31.08
N VAL A 95 -28.77 33.56 -30.52
CA VAL A 95 -27.83 33.41 -29.41
C VAL A 95 -28.57 33.07 -28.13
N VAL A 96 -29.72 33.70 -27.84
CA VAL A 96 -30.55 33.39 -26.68
C VAL A 96 -31.16 32.00 -26.81
N ASP A 97 -31.70 31.63 -27.97
CA ASP A 97 -32.27 30.29 -28.22
C ASP A 97 -31.18 29.22 -28.15
N SER A 98 -30.01 29.47 -28.75
CA SER A 98 -28.86 28.56 -28.68
C SER A 98 -28.33 28.45 -27.26
N LYS A 99 -28.30 29.54 -26.50
CA LYS A 99 -27.87 29.56 -25.10
C LYS A 99 -28.87 28.83 -24.21
N LEU A 100 -30.17 29.02 -24.39
CA LEU A 100 -31.21 28.29 -23.66
C LEU A 100 -31.17 26.79 -23.99
N GLN A 101 -30.94 26.42 -25.24
CA GLN A 101 -30.72 25.03 -25.62
C GLN A 101 -29.42 24.48 -25.03
N LEU A 102 -28.34 25.26 -25.03
CA LEU A 102 -27.07 24.84 -24.42
C LEU A 102 -27.23 24.69 -22.91
N GLU A 103 -27.89 25.63 -22.23
CA GLU A 103 -28.16 25.59 -20.78
C GLU A 103 -29.07 24.42 -20.44
N ALA A 104 -30.13 24.15 -21.22
CA ALA A 104 -30.97 22.97 -21.02
C ALA A 104 -30.21 21.65 -21.27
N ASN A 105 -29.34 21.60 -22.29
CA ASN A 105 -28.50 20.44 -22.57
C ASN A 105 -27.42 20.24 -21.49
N VAL A 106 -26.84 21.33 -21.00
CA VAL A 106 -25.84 21.34 -19.92
C VAL A 106 -26.50 20.95 -18.61
N ASP A 107 -27.67 21.47 -18.27
CA ASP A 107 -28.43 21.10 -17.07
C ASP A 107 -28.87 19.63 -17.12
N ALA A 108 -29.29 19.13 -18.29
CA ALA A 108 -29.59 17.72 -18.49
C ALA A 108 -28.35 16.83 -18.42
N ALA A 109 -27.17 17.32 -18.82
CA ALA A 109 -25.91 16.58 -18.77
C ALA A 109 -25.17 16.67 -17.43
N ILE A 110 -25.40 17.73 -16.64
CA ILE A 110 -24.69 18.01 -15.38
C ILE A 110 -25.49 17.51 -14.18
N ASN A 111 -26.83 17.48 -14.23
CA ASN A 111 -27.66 17.13 -13.06
C ASN A 111 -28.20 15.69 -13.04
N ASP A 112 -27.94 14.89 -14.08
CA ASP A 112 -28.28 13.46 -14.03
C ASP A 112 -27.18 12.64 -13.32
N VAL A 113 -27.01 12.95 -12.03
CA VAL A 113 -26.11 12.21 -11.13
C VAL A 113 -26.64 10.78 -10.91
N ASP A 114 -27.94 10.56 -11.09
CA ASP A 114 -28.59 9.26 -10.93
C ASP A 114 -28.34 8.31 -12.12
N ALA A 115 -28.04 8.83 -13.32
CA ALA A 115 -27.59 8.03 -14.47
C ALA A 115 -26.06 7.80 -14.52
N LEU A 116 -25.30 8.34 -13.57
CA LEU A 116 -23.87 8.11 -13.44
C LEU A 116 -23.61 6.77 -12.73
N ASP A 117 -23.49 5.69 -13.50
CA ASP A 117 -23.02 4.38 -13.01
C ASP A 117 -21.48 4.39 -12.86
N ASP A 118 -20.99 5.22 -11.94
CA ASP A 118 -19.56 5.40 -11.66
C ASP A 118 -19.08 4.42 -10.58
N ALA A 119 -18.31 3.42 -10.98
CA ALA A 119 -17.63 2.53 -10.05
C ALA A 119 -16.31 3.16 -9.58
N VAL A 120 -16.31 3.74 -8.37
CA VAL A 120 -15.07 4.18 -7.72
C VAL A 120 -14.24 2.95 -7.31
N LEU A 121 -13.27 2.60 -8.15
CA LEU A 121 -12.27 1.58 -7.86
C LEU A 121 -11.10 2.21 -7.09
N LEU A 122 -11.21 2.21 -5.75
CA LEU A 122 -10.09 2.52 -4.86
C LEU A 122 -9.06 1.37 -4.92
N LYS A 123 -8.11 1.45 -5.85
CA LYS A 123 -6.89 0.65 -5.81
C LYS A 123 -5.85 1.37 -4.96
N TYR A 124 -5.84 1.06 -3.66
CA TYR A 124 -4.65 1.29 -2.87
C TYR A 124 -3.61 0.24 -3.28
N ASN A 125 -2.40 0.68 -3.60
CA ASN A 125 -1.30 -0.23 -3.80
C ASN A 125 -1.08 -0.92 -2.43
N GLN A 126 -1.46 -2.18 -2.28
CA GLN A 126 -0.92 -3.04 -1.21
C GLN A 126 0.56 -3.34 -1.51
N GLY A 127 1.34 -2.28 -1.74
CA GLY A 127 2.79 -2.35 -1.64
C GLY A 127 3.10 -2.44 -0.15
N VAL A 128 3.00 -3.65 0.39
CA VAL A 128 3.36 -4.01 1.77
C VAL A 128 2.51 -3.29 2.81
N SER A 129 1.32 -3.87 3.03
CA SER A 129 0.53 -3.77 4.26
C SER A 129 1.44 -3.70 5.50
N ASP A 130 1.24 -2.68 6.34
CA ASP A 130 1.70 -2.56 7.71
C ASP A 130 3.14 -3.00 8.03
N VAL A 131 4.04 -2.01 8.20
CA VAL A 131 5.37 -2.22 8.80
C VAL A 131 5.20 -2.55 10.29
N TYR A 132 4.83 -3.80 10.59
CA TYR A 132 4.90 -4.32 11.94
C TYR A 132 6.34 -4.79 12.19
N HIS A 133 7.03 -4.08 13.09
CA HIS A 133 8.29 -4.54 13.63
C HIS A 133 8.00 -5.65 14.66
N PHE A 134 8.16 -6.90 14.27
CA PHE A 134 7.99 -8.04 15.19
C PHE A 134 9.31 -8.44 15.82
N THR A 135 9.39 -8.49 17.14
CA THR A 135 10.45 -9.22 17.83
C THR A 135 9.93 -10.61 18.16
N LEU A 136 10.60 -11.65 17.67
CA LEU A 136 10.19 -13.03 17.95
C LEU A 136 10.92 -13.59 19.16
N TYR A 137 10.16 -14.22 20.07
CA TYR A 137 10.66 -14.94 21.24
C TYR A 137 10.27 -16.41 21.12
N TYR A 138 11.24 -17.31 21.24
CA TYR A 138 11.03 -18.75 21.16
C TYR A 138 11.33 -19.40 22.50
N TYR A 139 10.43 -20.26 22.94
CA TYR A 139 10.53 -20.95 24.21
C TYR A 139 10.58 -22.46 24.00
N ASP A 140 11.29 -23.17 24.87
CA ASP A 140 11.22 -24.63 24.92
C ASP A 140 9.95 -25.12 25.64
N ARG A 141 9.78 -26.45 25.76
CA ARG A 141 8.64 -27.05 26.47
C ARG A 141 8.62 -26.80 27.98
N ALA A 142 9.76 -26.40 28.55
CA ALA A 142 9.87 -26.01 29.96
C ALA A 142 9.57 -24.51 30.17
N GLY A 143 9.31 -23.75 29.10
CA GLY A 143 9.05 -22.32 29.15
C GLY A 143 10.30 -21.44 29.23
N SER A 144 11.49 -22.00 29.00
CA SER A 144 12.75 -21.24 28.99
C SER A 144 12.97 -20.59 27.62
N LEU A 145 13.45 -19.33 27.60
CA LEU A 145 13.65 -18.54 26.38
C LEU A 145 14.89 -19.02 25.61
N VAL A 146 14.73 -19.82 24.56
CA VAL A 146 15.86 -20.41 23.82
C VAL A 146 16.38 -19.56 22.65
N ARG A 147 15.54 -18.65 22.12
CA ARG A 147 15.93 -17.84 20.96
C ARG A 147 15.17 -16.52 20.88
N THR A 148 15.86 -15.46 20.48
CA THR A 148 15.27 -14.15 20.14
C THR A 148 15.68 -13.70 18.73
N VAL A 149 14.77 -13.00 18.05
CA VAL A 149 14.99 -12.43 16.71
C VAL A 149 14.47 -10.99 16.71
N PRO A 150 15.33 -9.98 16.50
CA PRO A 150 14.91 -8.58 16.40
C PRO A 150 14.15 -8.34 15.08
N PRO A 151 13.39 -7.24 14.95
CA PRO A 151 12.58 -6.96 13.76
C PRO A 151 13.33 -7.02 12.44
N GLU A 152 14.56 -6.49 12.40
CA GLU A 152 15.43 -6.55 11.22
C GLU A 152 15.85 -7.98 10.84
N GLY A 153 15.87 -8.89 11.81
CA GLY A 153 16.17 -10.30 11.61
C GLY A 153 14.99 -11.16 11.15
N VAL A 154 13.77 -10.63 11.26
CA VAL A 154 12.56 -11.39 10.97
C VAL A 154 12.31 -11.44 9.47
N GLN A 155 12.64 -12.59 8.88
CA GLN A 155 12.15 -12.96 7.56
C GLN A 155 10.71 -13.48 7.65
N THR A 156 9.77 -12.73 7.07
CA THR A 156 8.38 -13.15 6.89
C THR A 156 8.25 -14.02 5.63
N VAL A 157 7.41 -15.04 5.69
CA VAL A 157 7.10 -15.90 4.54
C VAL A 157 5.60 -15.95 4.35
N ASN A 158 5.19 -15.98 3.08
CA ASN A 158 3.79 -16.16 2.70
C ASN A 158 3.33 -17.64 2.82
N ASP A 159 4.27 -18.57 2.97
CA ASP A 159 4.04 -20.01 3.06
C ASP A 159 4.60 -20.61 4.35
N ARG A 160 4.11 -21.80 4.75
CA ARG A 160 4.54 -22.55 5.95
C ARG A 160 5.92 -23.22 5.83
N VAL A 161 6.90 -22.51 5.27
CA VAL A 161 8.29 -22.97 5.18
C VAL A 161 9.05 -22.43 6.38
N ALA A 162 9.87 -23.27 7.02
CA ALA A 162 10.72 -22.84 8.10
C ALA A 162 11.67 -21.73 7.62
N THR A 163 11.51 -20.52 8.16
CA THR A 163 12.34 -19.37 7.80
C THR A 163 13.67 -19.40 8.54
N ALA A 164 14.74 -19.14 7.78
CA ALA A 164 16.06 -18.89 8.33
C ALA A 164 16.18 -17.42 8.72
N HIS A 165 15.66 -17.06 9.89
CA HIS A 165 15.82 -15.70 10.44
C HIS A 165 17.30 -15.31 10.58
N THR A 166 17.58 -14.02 10.41
CA THR A 166 18.91 -13.43 10.66
C THR A 166 18.94 -12.75 12.03
N TYR A 167 20.12 -12.32 12.49
CA TYR A 167 20.32 -11.68 13.79
C TYR A 167 19.76 -12.46 14.99
N VAL A 168 19.84 -13.79 14.90
CA VAL A 168 19.33 -14.71 15.92
C VAL A 168 20.26 -14.71 17.14
N THR A 169 19.70 -14.44 18.32
CA THR A 169 20.38 -14.73 19.59
C THR A 169 19.87 -16.06 20.16
N GLY A 170 20.79 -16.95 20.53
CA GLY A 170 20.47 -18.26 21.12
C GLY A 170 20.89 -18.35 22.59
N TYR A 171 20.15 -19.14 23.35
CA TYR A 171 20.36 -19.36 24.78
C TYR A 171 20.23 -20.86 25.11
N ASP A 172 21.19 -21.37 25.87
CA ASP A 172 21.14 -22.72 26.45
C ASP A 172 21.03 -22.63 27.96
N TYR A 173 20.24 -23.52 28.56
CA TYR A 173 20.04 -23.58 30.00
C TYR A 173 20.45 -24.94 30.57
N ASN A 174 20.88 -24.94 31.84
CA ASN A 174 21.05 -26.16 32.60
C ASN A 174 19.70 -26.68 33.15
N SER A 175 19.73 -27.82 33.86
CA SER A 175 18.54 -28.46 34.42
C SER A 175 17.81 -27.67 35.51
N ILE A 176 18.39 -26.56 35.98
CA ILE A 176 17.78 -25.65 36.96
C ILE A 176 17.49 -24.26 36.35
N SER A 177 17.34 -24.19 35.02
CA SER A 177 16.98 -22.98 34.25
C SER A 177 17.96 -21.81 34.38
N GLN A 178 19.23 -22.10 34.60
CA GLN A 178 20.29 -21.08 34.56
C GLN A 178 20.99 -21.08 33.20
N LEU A 179 21.31 -19.89 32.70
CA LEU A 179 21.89 -19.67 31.36
C LEU A 179 23.32 -20.22 31.31
N SER A 180 23.57 -21.31 30.59
CA SER A 180 24.91 -21.90 30.46
C SER A 180 25.68 -21.39 29.24
N ASN A 181 24.98 -21.10 28.14
CA ASN A 181 25.58 -20.50 26.94
C ASN A 181 24.65 -19.43 26.36
N GLN A 182 25.25 -18.41 25.77
CA GLN A 182 24.59 -17.42 24.95
C GLN A 182 25.38 -17.24 23.67
N ASN A 183 24.70 -17.15 22.52
CA ASN A 183 25.33 -16.79 21.26
C ASN A 183 24.58 -15.63 20.64
N THR A 184 25.23 -14.46 20.55
CA THR A 184 24.64 -13.28 19.90
C THR A 184 25.28 -13.07 18.52
N PRO A 185 24.58 -12.43 17.56
CA PRO A 185 25.13 -12.17 16.22
C PRO A 185 26.38 -11.28 16.20
N ASP A 186 26.51 -10.41 17.21
CA ASP A 186 27.52 -9.35 17.30
C ASP A 186 28.65 -9.71 18.28
N GLY A 187 28.30 -10.24 19.45
CA GLY A 187 29.21 -10.59 20.54
C GLY A 187 29.68 -12.05 20.49
N GLY A 188 29.07 -12.86 19.62
CA GLY A 188 29.43 -14.26 19.47
C GLY A 188 29.08 -15.08 20.70
N ARG A 189 29.91 -16.10 21.01
CA ARG A 189 29.62 -17.05 22.09
C ARG A 189 30.09 -16.55 23.47
N SER A 190 29.20 -16.62 24.45
CA SER A 190 29.49 -16.48 25.88
C SER A 190 29.07 -17.75 26.64
N GLN A 191 29.92 -18.19 27.57
CA GLN A 191 29.69 -19.37 28.40
C GLN A 191 29.67 -18.97 29.88
N PHE A 192 28.82 -19.62 30.66
CA PHE A 192 28.66 -19.36 32.09
C PHE A 192 28.65 -20.69 32.85
N VAL A 193 29.40 -20.74 33.94
CA VAL A 193 29.53 -21.90 34.80
C VAL A 193 29.15 -21.49 36.22
N TYR A 194 28.29 -22.27 36.83
CA TYR A 194 27.77 -22.03 38.18
C TYR A 194 28.33 -23.04 39.17
N ASN A 195 28.43 -22.65 40.44
CA ASN A 195 28.72 -23.59 41.52
C ASN A 195 27.46 -24.44 41.87
N ASN A 196 27.63 -25.39 42.80
CA ASN A 196 26.57 -26.31 43.23
C ASN A 196 25.38 -25.63 43.94
N ILE A 197 25.55 -24.39 44.41
CA ILE A 197 24.48 -23.56 45.00
C ILE A 197 23.89 -22.55 44.01
N GLY A 198 24.30 -22.60 42.74
CA GLY A 198 23.74 -21.81 41.63
C GLY A 198 24.31 -20.41 41.46
N GLN A 199 25.42 -20.06 42.09
CA GLN A 199 26.10 -18.77 41.89
C GLN A 199 27.08 -18.83 40.72
N LEU A 200 27.21 -17.73 39.97
CA LEU A 200 28.12 -17.66 38.82
C LEU A 200 29.57 -17.77 39.28
N TRP A 201 30.26 -18.83 38.86
CA TRP A 201 31.64 -19.08 39.24
C TRP A 201 32.62 -18.60 38.16
N TYR A 202 32.30 -18.90 36.89
CA TYR A 202 33.11 -18.50 35.74
C TYR A 202 32.24 -18.01 34.60
N SER A 203 32.75 -17.05 33.85
CA SER A 203 32.20 -16.70 32.54
C SER A 203 33.29 -16.45 31.53
N GLN A 204 33.02 -16.79 30.27
CA GLN A 204 33.97 -16.58 29.20
C GLN A 204 33.25 -16.15 27.92
N ASN A 205 33.57 -14.97 27.39
CA ASN A 205 33.09 -14.51 26.09
C ASN A 205 34.08 -14.83 24.97
N GLU A 206 33.69 -14.61 23.71
CA GLU A 206 34.47 -15.04 22.56
C GLU A 206 35.85 -14.37 22.45
N ARG A 207 35.96 -13.09 22.87
CA ARG A 207 37.24 -12.39 22.98
C ARG A 207 38.14 -13.12 23.99
N GLN A 208 37.60 -13.42 25.17
CA GLN A 208 38.30 -14.09 26.24
C GLN A 208 38.73 -15.53 25.88
N ILE A 209 37.94 -16.25 25.08
CA ILE A 209 38.33 -17.56 24.52
C ILE A 209 39.61 -17.42 23.66
N ARG A 210 39.65 -16.45 22.74
CA ARG A 210 40.80 -16.21 21.86
C ARG A 210 42.04 -15.76 22.64
N GLU A 211 41.85 -14.92 23.64
CA GLU A 211 42.90 -14.41 24.52
C GLU A 211 43.30 -15.39 25.63
N GLN A 212 42.65 -16.56 25.72
CA GLN A 212 42.87 -17.57 26.76
C GLN A 212 42.74 -17.00 28.18
N VAL A 213 41.75 -16.12 28.38
CA VAL A 213 41.37 -15.54 29.68
C VAL A 213 39.92 -15.90 30.02
N TYR A 214 39.52 -15.73 31.27
CA TYR A 214 38.15 -15.90 31.74
C TYR A 214 37.88 -14.97 32.91
N SER A 215 36.62 -14.60 33.10
CA SER A 215 36.18 -13.88 34.29
C SER A 215 35.74 -14.87 35.37
N TYR A 216 36.05 -14.57 36.63
CA TYR A 216 35.67 -15.38 37.78
C TYR A 216 35.12 -14.53 38.91
N VAL A 217 34.34 -15.17 39.78
CA VAL A 217 33.84 -14.60 41.03
C VAL A 217 34.04 -15.62 42.15
N ILE A 218 34.56 -15.18 43.28
CA ILE A 218 34.74 -15.96 44.51
C ILE A 218 33.77 -15.43 45.55
N TYR A 219 33.13 -16.33 46.27
CA TYR A 219 32.15 -16.01 47.31
C TYR A 219 32.67 -16.44 48.69
N ASP A 220 32.15 -15.81 49.73
CA ASP A 220 32.29 -16.32 51.09
C ASP A 220 31.24 -17.40 51.42
N GLU A 221 31.30 -17.96 52.63
CA GLU A 221 30.36 -19.00 53.10
C GLU A 221 28.90 -18.53 53.18
N LEU A 222 28.66 -17.21 53.21
CA LEU A 222 27.33 -16.61 53.21
C LEU A 222 26.86 -16.25 51.80
N GLY A 223 27.65 -16.56 50.77
CA GLY A 223 27.33 -16.30 49.37
C GLY A 223 27.55 -14.86 48.91
N ARG A 224 28.27 -14.03 49.67
CA ARG A 224 28.61 -12.66 49.27
C ARG A 224 29.87 -12.65 48.43
N VAL A 225 29.96 -11.72 47.47
CA VAL A 225 31.15 -11.58 46.61
C VAL A 225 32.35 -11.17 47.46
N LEU A 226 33.41 -11.99 47.41
CA LEU A 226 34.68 -11.76 48.09
C LEU A 226 35.73 -11.23 47.11
N GLU A 227 35.74 -11.71 45.87
CA GLU A 227 36.67 -11.30 44.82
C GLU A 227 36.03 -11.50 43.45
N GLY A 228 36.33 -10.62 42.50
CA GLY A 228 35.98 -10.79 41.10
C GLY A 228 37.11 -10.26 40.22
N GLY A 229 37.43 -10.97 39.14
CA GLY A 229 38.55 -10.62 38.30
C GLY A 229 38.61 -11.38 36.98
N GLU A 230 39.70 -11.17 36.25
CA GLU A 230 40.04 -11.90 35.03
C GLU A 230 41.34 -12.69 35.23
N ALA A 231 41.38 -13.94 34.78
CA ALA A 231 42.54 -14.83 34.91
C ALA A 231 42.84 -15.56 33.59
N LYS A 232 44.11 -15.96 33.39
CA LYS A 232 44.56 -16.71 32.20
C LYS A 232 44.38 -18.22 32.38
N LEU A 233 44.01 -18.92 31.31
CA LEU A 233 43.89 -20.39 31.25
C LEU A 233 45.25 -21.10 31.29
N ASN A 234 46.26 -20.56 30.59
CA ASN A 234 47.56 -21.23 30.38
C ASN A 234 48.70 -20.72 31.28
N GLY A 235 48.37 -20.19 32.46
CA GLY A 235 49.34 -19.93 33.52
C GLY A 235 48.63 -20.08 34.84
N ASN A 236 49.12 -20.95 35.72
CA ASN A 236 48.56 -21.20 37.06
C ASN A 236 48.71 -19.99 38.00
N SER A 237 48.43 -18.78 37.54
CA SER A 237 48.20 -17.61 38.37
C SER A 237 46.73 -17.57 38.75
N PHE A 238 46.30 -18.54 39.55
CA PHE A 238 45.06 -18.39 40.30
C PHE A 238 45.32 -17.38 41.42
N PRO A 239 44.33 -16.56 41.81
CA PRO A 239 44.39 -15.85 43.08
C PRO A 239 44.71 -16.85 44.19
N ARG A 240 45.59 -16.50 45.14
CA ARG A 240 46.04 -17.46 46.17
C ARG A 240 44.90 -18.09 46.99
N ARG A 241 43.71 -17.46 46.99
CA ARG A 241 42.48 -17.92 47.67
C ARG A 241 41.64 -18.92 46.88
N PHE A 242 42.02 -19.21 45.63
CA PHE A 242 41.23 -20.04 44.72
C PHE A 242 41.22 -21.55 45.07
N LEU A 243 42.25 -22.01 45.80
CA LEU A 243 42.44 -23.42 46.18
C LEU A 243 42.44 -23.65 47.71
N SER A 244 42.21 -22.61 48.51
CA SER A 244 42.04 -22.79 49.95
C SER A 244 40.62 -23.24 50.24
N LYS A 245 40.49 -24.56 50.37
CA LYS A 245 39.38 -25.39 50.92
C LYS A 245 38.13 -24.66 51.40
#